data_AF-A0A7S2YWG4-F1
#
_entry.id   AF-A0A7S2YWG4-F1
#
_cell.length_a   1.000
_cell.length_b   1.000
_cell.length_c   1.000
_cell.angle_alpha   90.00
_cell.angle_beta   90.00
_cell.angle_gamma   90.00
#
_symmetry.space_group_name_H-M   'P 1'
#
loop_
_entity.id
_entity.type
_entity.pdbx_description
1 polymer ?
#
loop_
_entity_poly.entity_id
_entity_poly.type
_entity_poly.pdbx_seq_one_letter_code
_entity_poly.pdbx_strand_id
1 'polypeptide(L)'
;MPNLMLATLMKQFSMNLLFSFVVGLLLCVCDVSADDRVLGNETGTPLMRNQNCSPNAKNEFVFKVNPYEGEWGQYEVENCTGVSPKLLIKKGVTYTLLQKDKSNWMHPLGLAYYPDGAHGFGPEPEVPELEEPTPDDCSTAKFACDPGAGVKEAPLYGINGVYESIDNWNEGKVSGLDVYEPLFQRPQDQWVEAGGDAGYGVKITIPANSKTKTFFYFCHIHAGMSGYIEVTDANESHNTLKLAGADDLGDTYYGAPSAAFDNKCGTFDVDPYHSKQDEFCSKQDFLCDRTGSDFSNCMQAINCKMNYMMRVK
;
A
#
# COMPACT_ATOMS: atom_id res chain seq x y z
N MET A 1 -1.63 71.91 19.00
CA MET A 1 -2.78 72.63 19.57
C MET A 1 -4.05 72.13 18.89
N PRO A 2 -5.22 72.11 19.55
CA PRO A 2 -5.65 71.22 20.64
C PRO A 2 -6.86 70.34 20.18
N ASN A 3 -7.60 69.54 20.95
CA ASN A 3 -7.72 69.14 22.38
C ASN A 3 -7.71 67.58 22.45
N LEU A 4 -7.48 66.83 23.53
CA LEU A 4 -7.67 66.93 25.00
C LEU A 4 -8.98 66.28 25.51
N MET A 5 -8.86 65.22 26.33
CA MET A 5 -9.71 64.90 27.51
C MET A 5 -9.07 63.77 28.34
N LEU A 6 -8.68 64.12 29.59
CA LEU A 6 -8.72 63.39 30.87
C LEU A 6 -8.44 61.86 30.88
N ALA A 7 -7.39 61.28 31.49
CA ALA A 7 -6.79 61.44 32.84
C ALA A 7 -7.64 60.91 34.02
N THR A 8 -7.06 60.00 34.85
CA THR A 8 -7.06 60.02 36.35
C THR A 8 -6.53 58.72 36.99
N LEU A 9 -5.33 58.78 37.62
CA LEU A 9 -4.86 58.12 38.88
C LEU A 9 -4.96 56.57 39.11
N MET A 10 -4.14 55.90 39.95
CA MET A 10 -2.78 56.10 40.52
C MET A 10 -2.35 54.84 41.35
N LYS A 11 -1.12 54.86 41.90
CA LYS A 11 -0.48 53.92 42.87
C LYS A 11 0.05 52.63 42.22
N GLN A 12 1.36 52.35 42.11
CA GLN A 12 2.54 52.60 42.98
C GLN A 12 2.54 51.76 44.26
N PHE A 13 3.38 50.72 44.30
CA PHE A 13 4.42 50.55 45.34
C PHE A 13 5.45 49.50 44.89
N SER A 14 6.74 49.79 45.13
CA SER A 14 7.85 48.86 44.87
C SER A 14 8.33 48.29 46.19
N MET A 15 8.62 46.99 46.26
CA MET A 15 9.34 46.41 47.39
C MET A 15 10.11 45.15 46.97
N ASN A 16 11.44 45.25 46.94
CA ASN A 16 12.32 44.09 46.88
C ASN A 16 12.20 43.32 48.21
N LEU A 17 12.11 41.99 48.16
CA LEU A 17 12.33 41.14 49.32
C LEU A 17 13.25 39.97 48.96
N LEU A 18 14.13 39.62 49.90
CA LEU A 18 15.28 38.75 49.65
C LEU A 18 14.91 37.26 49.54
N PHE A 19 15.74 36.58 48.75
CA PHE A 19 16.04 35.15 48.74
C PHE A 19 15.65 34.34 50.00
N SER A 20 14.96 33.22 49.78
CA SER A 20 15.21 31.98 50.52
C SER A 20 14.86 30.73 49.70
N PHE A 21 15.77 29.76 49.71
CA PHE A 21 15.66 28.32 49.39
C PHE A 21 14.41 27.78 48.63
N VAL A 22 14.66 27.15 47.47
CA VAL A 22 14.54 25.68 47.29
C VAL A 22 15.53 25.25 46.18
N VAL A 23 16.35 24.22 46.41
CA VAL A 23 17.10 23.55 45.34
C VAL A 23 16.19 22.48 44.73
N GLY A 24 15.57 22.80 43.60
CA GLY A 24 14.79 21.84 42.82
C GLY A 24 15.70 20.98 41.96
N LEU A 25 15.81 19.69 42.27
CA LEU A 25 16.51 18.71 41.45
C LEU A 25 15.71 18.48 40.15
N LEU A 26 16.07 19.18 39.08
CA LEU A 26 15.42 19.05 37.78
C LEU A 26 15.87 17.74 37.12
N LEU A 27 15.16 16.65 37.40
CA LEU A 27 15.24 15.42 36.61
C LEU A 27 14.78 15.73 35.19
N CYS A 28 15.73 15.72 34.25
CA CYS A 28 15.43 15.79 32.83
C CYS A 28 14.78 14.47 32.41
N VAL A 29 13.44 14.42 32.48
CA VAL A 29 12.68 13.34 31.87
C VAL A 29 12.78 13.55 30.37
N CYS A 30 13.53 12.70 29.70
CA CYS A 30 13.48 12.61 28.25
C CYS A 30 12.11 12.03 27.89
N ASP A 31 11.16 12.89 27.52
CA ASP A 31 9.93 12.47 26.87
C ASP A 31 10.29 11.86 25.51
N VAL A 32 10.61 10.57 25.52
CA VAL A 32 10.47 9.71 24.35
C VAL A 32 8.97 9.65 24.10
N SER A 33 8.49 10.55 23.24
CA SER A 33 7.22 10.36 22.55
C SER A 33 7.27 8.97 21.94
N ALA A 34 6.45 8.06 22.46
CA ALA A 34 6.20 6.81 21.78
C ALA A 34 5.68 7.17 20.39
N ASP A 35 6.42 6.75 19.36
CA ASP A 35 5.94 6.74 17.99
C ASP A 35 4.76 5.75 17.99
N ASP A 36 3.53 6.24 17.77
CA ASP A 36 2.29 5.43 17.68
C ASP A 36 2.30 4.58 16.40
N ARG A 37 3.37 3.81 16.22
CA ARG A 37 3.37 2.63 15.37
C ARG A 37 2.41 1.66 16.04
N VAL A 38 1.24 1.53 15.43
CA VAL A 38 0.34 0.40 15.67
C VAL A 38 1.17 -0.86 15.45
N LEU A 39 1.63 -1.45 16.55
CA LEU A 39 2.18 -2.79 16.55
C LEU A 39 1.09 -3.69 15.97
N GLY A 40 1.50 -4.62 15.09
CA GLY A 40 0.57 -5.50 14.39
C GLY A 40 -0.40 -6.16 15.35
N ASN A 41 -1.63 -6.38 14.90
CA ASN A 41 -2.73 -6.94 15.67
C ASN A 41 -2.25 -8.06 16.62
N GLU A 42 -2.23 -7.81 17.93
CA GLU A 42 -1.71 -8.78 18.92
C GLU A 42 -2.55 -10.07 18.97
N THR A 43 -3.74 -10.07 18.35
CA THR A 43 -4.41 -11.31 17.97
C THR A 43 -3.85 -11.78 16.62
N GLY A 44 -3.11 -12.89 16.61
CA GLY A 44 -2.58 -13.56 15.41
C GLY A 44 -3.67 -14.19 14.54
N THR A 45 -4.69 -13.40 14.22
CA THR A 45 -5.85 -13.71 13.40
C THR A 45 -5.56 -13.15 12.00
N PRO A 46 -5.61 -13.97 10.94
CA PRO A 46 -5.42 -13.52 9.56
C PRO A 46 -6.23 -12.26 9.22
N LEU A 47 -5.62 -11.27 8.57
CA LEU A 47 -6.39 -10.14 8.07
C LEU A 47 -7.32 -10.60 6.94
N MET A 48 -8.57 -10.12 6.99
CA MET A 48 -9.60 -10.49 6.03
C MET A 48 -9.23 -9.98 4.63
N ARG A 49 -9.34 -10.85 3.61
CA ARG A 49 -9.06 -10.50 2.20
C ARG A 49 -10.35 -10.35 1.40
N ASN A 50 -10.28 -9.69 0.23
CA ASN A 50 -11.40 -9.57 -0.72
C ASN A 50 -12.70 -8.98 -0.11
N GLN A 51 -12.56 -8.08 0.88
CA GLN A 51 -13.71 -7.43 1.51
C GLN A 51 -14.21 -6.26 0.65
N ASN A 52 -15.52 -6.10 0.53
CA ASN A 52 -16.11 -5.00 -0.25
C ASN A 52 -15.75 -3.63 0.36
N CYS A 53 -15.13 -2.78 -0.46
CA CYS A 53 -14.61 -1.47 -0.10
C CYS A 53 -15.27 -0.41 -0.99
N SER A 54 -15.94 0.55 -0.35
CA SER A 54 -16.56 1.69 -1.04
C SER A 54 -15.64 2.90 -0.99
N PRO A 55 -15.65 3.75 -2.04
CA PRO A 55 -14.82 4.95 -2.08
C PRO A 55 -15.28 5.97 -1.04
N ASN A 56 -14.38 6.89 -0.68
CA ASN A 56 -14.73 8.01 0.20
C ASN A 56 -15.66 9.02 -0.51
N ALA A 57 -16.11 10.05 0.22
CA ALA A 57 -17.02 11.07 -0.29
C ALA A 57 -16.47 11.95 -1.46
N LYS A 58 -15.19 11.79 -1.83
CA LYS A 58 -14.54 12.45 -2.97
C LYS A 58 -14.26 11.50 -4.15
N ASN A 59 -14.77 10.26 -4.09
CA ASN A 59 -14.42 9.18 -5.02
C ASN A 59 -12.93 8.75 -4.94
N GLU A 60 -12.29 8.89 -3.77
CA GLU A 60 -10.91 8.44 -3.54
C GLU A 60 -10.90 7.09 -2.80
N PHE A 61 -9.97 6.22 -3.16
CA PHE A 61 -9.50 5.08 -2.37
C PHE A 61 -8.09 5.42 -1.91
N VAL A 62 -7.84 5.57 -0.61
CA VAL A 62 -6.52 5.94 -0.10
C VAL A 62 -5.77 4.68 0.31
N PHE A 63 -4.69 4.37 -0.39
CA PHE A 63 -3.90 3.16 -0.23
C PHE A 63 -2.79 3.31 0.81
N LYS A 64 -2.50 2.19 1.47
CA LYS A 64 -1.34 1.92 2.32
C LYS A 64 -0.82 0.53 2.00
N VAL A 65 0.38 0.20 2.47
CA VAL A 65 0.89 -1.18 2.43
C VAL A 65 1.08 -1.67 3.85
N ASN A 66 0.52 -2.82 4.16
CA ASN A 66 0.79 -3.56 5.38
C ASN A 66 1.95 -4.52 5.13
N PRO A 67 3.17 -4.27 5.68
CA PRO A 67 4.36 -5.05 5.40
C PRO A 67 4.41 -6.41 6.13
N TYR A 68 3.38 -6.75 6.93
CA TYR A 68 3.32 -7.97 7.73
C TYR A 68 2.41 -9.07 7.12
N GLU A 69 1.72 -8.75 6.03
CA GLU A 69 0.88 -9.68 5.27
C GLU A 69 1.53 -9.95 3.91
N GLY A 70 2.05 -11.16 3.67
CA GLY A 70 2.73 -11.49 2.40
C GLY A 70 4.19 -11.06 2.32
N GLU A 71 4.93 -11.61 1.34
CA GLU A 71 6.39 -11.39 1.19
C GLU A 71 6.76 -9.92 0.93
N TRP A 72 5.94 -9.22 0.15
CA TRP A 72 6.10 -7.82 -0.23
C TRP A 72 5.09 -6.91 0.49
N GLY A 73 4.42 -7.41 1.53
CA GLY A 73 3.23 -6.77 2.09
C GLY A 73 1.98 -6.95 1.21
N GLN A 74 0.86 -6.40 1.66
CA GLN A 74 -0.41 -6.30 0.91
C GLN A 74 -1.00 -4.90 1.04
N TYR A 75 -1.81 -4.51 0.06
CA TYR A 75 -2.46 -3.20 0.09
C TYR A 75 -3.59 -3.14 1.13
N GLU A 76 -3.66 -2.05 1.89
CA GLU A 76 -4.80 -1.65 2.70
C GLU A 76 -5.43 -0.38 2.12
N VAL A 77 -6.72 -0.15 2.37
CA VAL A 77 -7.42 1.06 1.94
C VAL A 77 -8.11 1.73 3.13
N GLU A 78 -7.91 3.04 3.31
CA GLU A 78 -8.47 3.78 4.45
C GLU A 78 -10.00 3.62 4.54
N ASN A 79 -10.49 3.22 5.72
CA ASN A 79 -11.89 2.91 6.04
C ASN A 79 -12.43 1.59 5.44
N CYS A 80 -11.57 0.72 4.91
CA CYS A 80 -11.94 -0.62 4.46
C CYS A 80 -11.32 -1.70 5.36
N THR A 81 -12.00 -2.85 5.45
CA THR A 81 -11.63 -3.92 6.39
C THR A 81 -10.60 -4.87 5.78
N GLY A 82 -9.43 -4.99 6.43
CA GLY A 82 -8.40 -5.96 6.07
C GLY A 82 -7.58 -5.57 4.84
N VAL A 83 -6.90 -6.55 4.26
CA VAL A 83 -5.94 -6.35 3.15
C VAL A 83 -6.51 -6.81 1.81
N SER A 84 -5.97 -6.25 0.72
CA SER A 84 -6.37 -6.48 -0.67
C SER A 84 -7.91 -6.52 -0.85
N PRO A 85 -8.61 -5.44 -0.43
CA PRO A 85 -10.07 -5.36 -0.51
C PRO A 85 -10.57 -5.27 -1.96
N LYS A 86 -11.82 -5.67 -2.18
CA LYS A 86 -12.52 -5.46 -3.46
C LYS A 86 -13.06 -4.04 -3.55
N LEU A 87 -12.53 -3.22 -4.45
CA LEU A 87 -13.00 -1.86 -4.67
C LEU A 87 -14.29 -1.86 -5.48
N LEU A 88 -15.32 -1.16 -4.98
CA LEU A 88 -16.61 -1.04 -5.66
C LEU A 88 -16.72 0.31 -6.38
N ILE A 89 -16.82 0.28 -7.70
CA ILE A 89 -16.91 1.48 -8.53
C ILE A 89 -18.16 1.49 -9.40
N LYS A 90 -18.40 2.61 -10.10
CA LYS A 90 -19.50 2.81 -11.07
C LYS A 90 -18.99 3.40 -12.37
N LYS A 91 -19.70 3.12 -13.47
CA LYS A 91 -19.37 3.71 -14.78
C LYS A 91 -19.64 5.21 -14.80
N GLY A 92 -18.89 5.92 -15.64
CA GLY A 92 -18.99 7.38 -15.82
C GLY A 92 -18.53 8.22 -14.62
N VAL A 93 -18.02 7.59 -13.56
CA VAL A 93 -17.44 8.25 -12.40
C VAL A 93 -15.92 8.07 -12.42
N THR A 94 -15.18 9.17 -12.25
CA THR A 94 -13.74 9.12 -12.06
C THR A 94 -13.42 8.84 -10.59
N TYR A 95 -12.63 7.80 -10.35
CA TYR A 95 -12.07 7.45 -9.04
C TYR A 95 -10.59 7.77 -9.00
N THR A 96 -10.06 8.07 -7.81
CA THR A 96 -8.62 8.27 -7.58
C THR A 96 -8.11 7.25 -6.57
N LEU A 97 -7.20 6.37 -7.00
CA LEU A 97 -6.47 5.46 -6.15
C LEU A 97 -5.22 6.21 -5.67
N LEU A 98 -5.22 6.66 -4.42
CA LEU A 98 -4.28 7.65 -3.89
C LEU A 98 -3.21 7.00 -3.00
N GLN A 99 -1.94 7.21 -3.34
CA GLN A 99 -0.75 6.73 -2.63
C GLN A 99 0.03 7.91 -2.04
N LYS A 100 -0.48 8.42 -0.91
CA LYS A 100 0.16 9.48 -0.10
C LYS A 100 0.86 8.95 1.16
N ASP A 101 0.54 7.72 1.58
CA ASP A 101 1.13 7.14 2.79
C ASP A 101 2.52 6.58 2.48
N LYS A 102 3.50 6.83 3.36
CA LYS A 102 4.92 6.43 3.19
C LYS A 102 5.12 4.93 3.00
N SER A 103 4.17 4.09 3.43
CA SER A 103 4.18 2.64 3.20
C SER A 103 4.06 2.25 1.72
N ASN A 104 3.53 3.13 0.87
CA ASN A 104 3.44 2.88 -0.57
C ASN A 104 4.77 3.02 -1.32
N TRP A 105 5.83 3.50 -0.67
CA TRP A 105 7.17 3.54 -1.26
C TRP A 105 7.60 2.13 -1.71
N MET A 106 8.21 1.99 -2.90
CA MET A 106 8.44 0.70 -3.60
C MET A 106 7.18 -0.05 -4.10
N HIS A 107 5.95 0.46 -3.90
CA HIS A 107 4.71 -0.22 -4.31
C HIS A 107 3.80 0.61 -5.24
N PRO A 108 4.26 0.99 -6.45
CA PRO A 108 3.43 1.72 -7.43
C PRO A 108 2.21 0.90 -7.84
N LEU A 109 1.03 1.51 -7.81
CA LEU A 109 -0.19 0.85 -8.30
C LEU A 109 -0.18 0.75 -9.83
N GLY A 110 -0.49 -0.44 -10.36
CA GLY A 110 -0.90 -0.67 -11.74
C GLY A 110 -2.38 -1.08 -11.81
N LEU A 111 -2.97 -0.99 -13.01
CA LEU A 111 -4.30 -1.52 -13.30
C LEU A 111 -4.24 -2.51 -14.47
N ALA A 112 -4.84 -3.69 -14.32
CA ALA A 112 -4.83 -4.73 -15.34
C ALA A 112 -6.17 -5.48 -15.42
N TYR A 113 -6.46 -6.11 -16.57
CA TYR A 113 -7.64 -6.95 -16.73
C TYR A 113 -7.52 -8.29 -16.00
N TYR A 114 -6.32 -8.62 -15.51
CA TYR A 114 -5.98 -9.83 -14.78
C TYR A 114 -5.12 -9.50 -13.57
N PRO A 115 -5.04 -10.40 -12.57
CA PRO A 115 -4.11 -10.21 -11.46
C PRO A 115 -2.66 -10.17 -11.96
N ASP A 116 -1.80 -9.49 -11.21
CA ASP A 116 -0.35 -9.35 -11.38
C ASP A 116 0.15 -8.67 -12.66
N GLY A 117 -0.71 -8.43 -13.66
CA GLY A 117 -0.47 -7.52 -14.78
C GLY A 117 0.87 -7.76 -15.48
N ALA A 118 1.77 -6.79 -15.36
CA ALA A 118 3.15 -6.82 -15.87
C ALA A 118 3.97 -8.08 -15.49
N HIS A 119 3.61 -8.78 -14.40
CA HIS A 119 4.30 -9.98 -13.94
C HIS A 119 3.70 -11.31 -14.45
N GLY A 120 2.61 -11.24 -15.21
CA GLY A 120 1.87 -12.41 -15.69
C GLY A 120 0.97 -13.06 -14.61
N PHE A 121 0.21 -14.09 -14.98
CA PHE A 121 -0.67 -14.80 -14.05
C PHE A 121 -0.86 -16.27 -14.42
N GLY A 122 -0.72 -17.15 -13.42
CA GLY A 122 -0.92 -18.59 -13.58
C GLY A 122 0.06 -19.19 -14.58
N PRO A 123 -0.40 -19.76 -15.71
CA PRO A 123 0.48 -20.28 -16.76
C PRO A 123 1.01 -19.20 -17.72
N GLU A 124 0.51 -17.97 -17.63
CA GLU A 124 0.81 -16.91 -18.59
C GLU A 124 1.92 -15.99 -18.10
N PRO A 125 3.00 -15.77 -18.87
CA PRO A 125 4.12 -14.91 -18.46
C PRO A 125 3.78 -13.42 -18.48
N GLU A 126 2.75 -13.04 -19.25
CA GLU A 126 2.24 -11.68 -19.42
C GLU A 126 0.71 -11.78 -19.54
N VAL A 127 -0.02 -10.79 -19.02
CA VAL A 127 -1.48 -10.70 -19.14
C VAL A 127 -1.91 -9.27 -19.48
N PRO A 128 -3.02 -9.05 -20.20
CA PRO A 128 -3.42 -7.72 -20.63
C PRO A 128 -3.59 -6.72 -19.49
N GLU A 129 -2.77 -5.67 -19.51
CA GLU A 129 -2.91 -4.50 -18.66
C GLU A 129 -4.04 -3.59 -19.15
N LEU A 130 -4.46 -2.65 -18.31
CA LEU A 130 -5.48 -1.66 -18.66
C LEU A 130 -4.78 -0.53 -19.44
N GLU A 131 -4.95 -0.47 -20.76
CA GLU A 131 -4.21 0.47 -21.62
C GLU A 131 -5.10 1.14 -22.67
N GLU A 132 -4.63 2.27 -23.22
CA GLU A 132 -5.23 2.96 -24.37
C GLU A 132 -4.18 3.11 -25.51
N PRO A 133 -4.35 2.45 -26.67
CA PRO A 133 -5.45 1.56 -27.03
C PRO A 133 -5.44 0.27 -26.21
N THR A 134 -6.62 -0.34 -26.03
CA THR A 134 -6.73 -1.65 -25.38
C THR A 134 -5.87 -2.70 -26.11
N PRO A 135 -5.12 -3.57 -25.38
CA PRO A 135 -4.28 -4.58 -26.00
C PRO A 135 -5.08 -5.54 -26.90
N ASP A 136 -4.54 -5.87 -28.08
CA ASP A 136 -5.17 -6.77 -29.06
C ASP A 136 -5.55 -8.14 -28.44
N ASP A 137 -4.74 -8.61 -27.48
CA ASP A 137 -4.96 -9.85 -26.74
C ASP A 137 -6.30 -9.90 -25.99
N CYS A 138 -6.87 -8.74 -25.61
CA CYS A 138 -8.19 -8.69 -25.00
C CYS A 138 -9.34 -9.12 -25.93
N SER A 139 -9.14 -9.07 -27.24
CA SER A 139 -10.10 -9.58 -28.23
C SER A 139 -10.00 -11.10 -28.43
N THR A 140 -8.99 -11.76 -27.88
CA THR A 140 -8.82 -13.22 -27.99
C THR A 140 -9.79 -13.96 -27.06
N ALA A 141 -10.15 -15.20 -27.42
CA ALA A 141 -10.98 -16.05 -26.55
C ALA A 141 -10.27 -16.51 -25.25
N LYS A 142 -8.93 -16.36 -25.18
CA LYS A 142 -8.09 -16.69 -24.02
C LYS A 142 -8.29 -15.70 -22.88
N PHE A 143 -8.41 -14.41 -23.22
CA PHE A 143 -8.60 -13.34 -22.25
C PHE A 143 -10.03 -12.79 -22.27
N ALA A 144 -10.56 -12.43 -23.45
CA ALA A 144 -11.91 -11.87 -23.61
C ALA A 144 -12.19 -10.67 -22.67
N CYS A 145 -11.20 -9.78 -22.52
CA CYS A 145 -11.31 -8.56 -21.72
C CYS A 145 -11.80 -7.33 -22.50
N ASP A 146 -11.94 -7.40 -23.84
CA ASP A 146 -12.33 -6.29 -24.73
C ASP A 146 -13.47 -5.43 -24.15
N PRO A 147 -13.21 -4.15 -23.81
CA PRO A 147 -14.20 -3.27 -23.17
C PRO A 147 -15.27 -2.81 -24.18
N GLY A 148 -15.04 -2.96 -25.49
CA GLY A 148 -15.98 -2.66 -26.56
C GLY A 148 -15.43 -1.68 -27.60
N ALA A 149 -15.92 -1.80 -28.83
CA ALA A 149 -15.48 -0.97 -29.95
C ALA A 149 -15.62 0.54 -29.66
N GLY A 150 -14.49 1.26 -29.73
CA GLY A 150 -14.42 2.70 -29.49
C GLY A 150 -14.55 3.13 -28.01
N VAL A 151 -14.50 2.18 -27.06
CA VAL A 151 -14.29 2.48 -25.64
C VAL A 151 -12.82 2.86 -25.46
N LYS A 152 -12.59 3.89 -24.63
CA LYS A 152 -11.26 4.31 -24.20
C LYS A 152 -11.23 4.29 -22.67
N GLU A 153 -10.47 3.38 -22.08
CA GLU A 153 -10.30 3.29 -20.63
C GLU A 153 -8.87 2.89 -20.30
N ALA A 154 -8.22 3.67 -19.44
CA ALA A 154 -6.82 3.49 -19.06
C ALA A 154 -6.56 4.13 -17.68
N PRO A 155 -5.56 3.66 -16.92
CA PRO A 155 -5.06 4.33 -15.73
C PRO A 155 -4.47 5.68 -16.14
N LEU A 156 -4.88 6.75 -15.48
CA LEU A 156 -4.30 8.07 -15.63
C LEU A 156 -3.38 8.32 -14.42
N TYR A 157 -2.08 8.11 -14.60
CA TYR A 157 -1.06 8.28 -13.58
C TYR A 157 -0.85 9.76 -13.24
N GLY A 158 -0.58 10.02 -11.95
CA GLY A 158 -0.34 11.37 -11.46
C GLY A 158 0.63 11.45 -10.28
N ILE A 159 1.35 12.58 -10.25
CA ILE A 159 2.40 12.93 -9.29
C ILE A 159 2.11 14.36 -8.81
N ASN A 160 2.10 14.57 -7.50
CA ASN A 160 1.85 15.87 -6.87
C ASN A 160 0.60 16.59 -7.40
N GLY A 161 -0.49 15.83 -7.59
CA GLY A 161 -1.77 16.35 -8.06
C GLY A 161 -1.88 16.65 -9.55
N VAL A 162 -0.77 16.55 -10.31
CA VAL A 162 -0.75 16.61 -11.78
C VAL A 162 -0.99 15.21 -12.33
N TYR A 163 -1.99 15.04 -13.17
CA TYR A 163 -2.38 13.77 -13.79
C TYR A 163 -2.35 13.89 -15.31
N GLU A 164 -2.11 12.78 -15.99
CA GLU A 164 -2.32 12.70 -17.44
C GLU A 164 -3.81 12.70 -17.82
N SER A 165 -4.06 12.72 -19.12
CA SER A 165 -5.38 12.61 -19.74
C SER A 165 -5.37 11.52 -20.82
N ILE A 166 -6.55 11.06 -21.24
CA ILE A 166 -6.66 10.04 -22.29
C ILE A 166 -6.09 10.50 -23.65
N ASP A 167 -5.94 11.82 -23.88
CA ASP A 167 -5.40 12.40 -25.12
C ASP A 167 -3.86 12.46 -25.13
N ASN A 168 -3.21 12.36 -23.96
CA ASN A 168 -1.75 12.32 -23.81
C ASN A 168 -1.29 11.14 -22.95
N TRP A 169 -2.07 10.06 -22.96
CA TRP A 169 -1.83 8.87 -22.14
C TRP A 169 -0.46 8.25 -22.43
N ASN A 170 0.27 7.97 -21.35
CA ASN A 170 1.61 7.41 -21.33
C ASN A 170 2.62 8.06 -22.30
N GLU A 171 2.57 9.39 -22.46
CA GLU A 171 3.47 10.08 -23.40
C GLU A 171 4.95 10.17 -22.94
N GLY A 172 5.27 9.71 -21.73
CA GLY A 172 6.64 9.56 -21.20
C GLY A 172 7.41 10.86 -20.91
N LYS A 173 6.75 12.03 -20.89
CA LYS A 173 7.43 13.34 -20.77
C LYS A 173 7.17 14.11 -19.47
N VAL A 174 5.94 14.09 -18.99
CA VAL A 174 5.46 14.91 -17.84
C VAL A 174 4.69 14.06 -16.83
N SER A 175 4.03 13.02 -17.32
CA SER A 175 3.17 12.07 -16.62
C SER A 175 3.13 10.76 -17.40
N GLY A 176 2.38 9.77 -16.92
CA GLY A 176 2.36 8.42 -17.46
C GLY A 176 3.19 7.44 -16.62
N LEU A 177 3.04 6.15 -16.90
CA LEU A 177 3.66 5.05 -16.14
C LEU A 177 5.19 5.18 -16.14
N ASP A 178 5.79 5.45 -17.30
CA ASP A 178 7.25 5.60 -17.48
C ASP A 178 7.88 6.74 -16.66
N VAL A 179 7.06 7.71 -16.22
CA VAL A 179 7.49 8.82 -15.34
C VAL A 179 7.15 8.53 -13.88
N TYR A 180 6.06 7.80 -13.64
CA TYR A 180 5.49 7.49 -12.33
C TYR A 180 6.24 6.36 -11.62
N GLU A 181 6.38 5.20 -12.24
CA GLU A 181 6.95 3.99 -11.62
C GLU A 181 8.41 4.19 -11.14
N PRO A 182 9.32 4.79 -11.94
CA PRO A 182 10.73 4.92 -11.52
C PRO A 182 10.94 5.83 -10.32
N LEU A 183 9.94 6.62 -9.90
CA LEU A 183 10.00 7.41 -8.68
C LEU A 183 9.92 6.52 -7.43
N PHE A 184 9.17 5.41 -7.48
CA PHE A 184 9.00 4.50 -6.35
C PHE A 184 10.27 3.75 -5.99
N GLN A 185 11.23 3.66 -6.92
CA GLN A 185 12.55 3.04 -6.73
C GLN A 185 13.62 4.03 -6.21
N ARG A 186 13.31 5.32 -6.08
CA ARG A 186 14.21 6.32 -5.49
C ARG A 186 14.31 6.14 -3.97
N PRO A 187 15.34 6.66 -3.29
CA PRO A 187 15.35 6.81 -1.85
C PRO A 187 14.05 7.44 -1.32
N GLN A 188 13.53 6.95 -0.18
CA GLN A 188 12.18 7.28 0.30
C GLN A 188 11.98 8.79 0.53
N ASP A 189 13.01 9.51 0.96
CA ASP A 189 13.02 10.96 1.11
C ASP A 189 12.79 11.68 -0.23
N GLN A 190 13.47 11.24 -1.29
CA GLN A 190 13.30 11.76 -2.65
C GLN A 190 11.95 11.38 -3.26
N TRP A 191 11.41 10.19 -2.92
CA TRP A 191 10.06 9.79 -3.32
C TRP A 191 9.00 10.68 -2.65
N VAL A 192 9.13 10.97 -1.34
CA VAL A 192 8.24 11.91 -0.64
C VAL A 192 8.35 13.33 -1.24
N GLU A 193 9.57 13.83 -1.48
CA GLU A 193 9.79 15.15 -2.07
C GLU A 193 9.15 15.29 -3.45
N ALA A 194 9.33 14.28 -4.33
CA ALA A 194 8.73 14.28 -5.66
C ALA A 194 7.19 14.14 -5.65
N GLY A 195 6.64 13.41 -4.67
CA GLY A 195 5.18 13.27 -4.49
C GLY A 195 4.50 14.53 -3.96
N GLY A 196 5.21 15.35 -3.16
CA GLY A 196 4.67 16.57 -2.57
C GLY A 196 3.44 16.35 -1.67
N ASP A 197 2.70 17.43 -1.38
CA ASP A 197 1.54 17.39 -0.48
C ASP A 197 0.38 16.50 -0.99
N ALA A 198 0.27 16.34 -2.31
CA ALA A 198 -0.78 15.53 -2.93
C ALA A 198 -0.38 14.05 -3.11
N GLY A 199 0.91 13.72 -3.01
CA GLY A 199 1.43 12.37 -3.20
C GLY A 199 1.27 11.85 -4.64
N TYR A 200 1.20 10.52 -4.75
CA TYR A 200 1.06 9.79 -6.01
C TYR A 200 -0.38 9.30 -6.15
N GLY A 201 -0.82 9.01 -7.38
CA GLY A 201 -2.07 8.29 -7.56
C GLY A 201 -2.39 7.91 -9.00
N VAL A 202 -3.38 7.03 -9.14
CA VAL A 202 -3.92 6.58 -10.42
C VAL A 202 -5.39 6.97 -10.47
N LYS A 203 -5.80 7.71 -11.50
CA LYS A 203 -7.21 7.97 -11.79
C LYS A 203 -7.74 6.95 -12.78
N ILE A 204 -8.98 6.50 -12.58
CA ILE A 204 -9.67 5.62 -13.51
C ILE A 204 -11.12 6.04 -13.69
N THR A 205 -11.60 5.97 -14.93
CA THR A 205 -13.01 6.16 -15.29
C THR A 205 -13.39 5.05 -16.26
N ILE A 206 -14.36 4.21 -15.89
CA ILE A 206 -14.92 3.20 -16.80
C ILE A 206 -16.06 3.84 -17.60
N PRO A 207 -15.99 3.98 -18.94
CA PRO A 207 -17.04 4.63 -19.73
C PRO A 207 -18.40 3.93 -19.65
N ALA A 208 -19.48 4.69 -19.85
CA ALA A 208 -20.85 4.15 -19.73
C ALA A 208 -21.16 3.00 -20.71
N ASN A 209 -20.54 3.03 -21.90
CA ASN A 209 -20.60 2.02 -22.94
C ASN A 209 -19.60 0.87 -22.78
N SER A 210 -18.72 0.91 -21.77
CA SER A 210 -17.78 -0.18 -21.48
C SER A 210 -18.50 -1.45 -21.05
N LYS A 211 -17.93 -2.58 -21.47
CA LYS A 211 -18.27 -3.94 -21.06
C LYS A 211 -17.48 -4.39 -19.83
N THR A 212 -16.47 -3.65 -19.38
CA THR A 212 -15.66 -4.03 -18.24
C THR A 212 -16.50 -4.15 -16.97
N LYS A 213 -16.50 -5.35 -16.37
CA LYS A 213 -17.16 -5.63 -15.08
C LYS A 213 -16.16 -5.81 -13.95
N THR A 214 -15.07 -6.51 -14.22
CA THR A 214 -14.03 -6.83 -13.25
C THR A 214 -12.68 -6.61 -13.90
N PHE A 215 -11.80 -5.97 -13.14
CA PHE A 215 -10.39 -5.78 -13.43
C PHE A 215 -9.68 -5.68 -12.06
N PHE A 216 -8.37 -5.44 -12.06
CA PHE A 216 -7.53 -5.58 -10.88
C PHE A 216 -6.67 -4.34 -10.69
N TYR A 217 -6.43 -3.97 -9.44
CA TYR A 217 -5.22 -3.22 -9.09
C TYR A 217 -4.14 -4.21 -8.69
N PHE A 218 -2.88 -3.87 -8.94
CA PHE A 218 -1.71 -4.67 -8.56
C PHE A 218 -0.52 -3.74 -8.27
N CYS A 219 0.63 -4.29 -7.87
CA CYS A 219 1.87 -3.54 -7.72
C CYS A 219 2.77 -3.73 -8.94
N HIS A 220 3.17 -2.65 -9.62
CA HIS A 220 4.02 -2.73 -10.81
C HIS A 220 5.41 -3.34 -10.56
N ILE A 221 5.90 -3.31 -9.31
CA ILE A 221 7.24 -3.80 -8.94
C ILE A 221 7.21 -5.18 -8.29
N HIS A 222 6.09 -5.58 -7.65
CA HIS A 222 6.00 -6.79 -6.84
C HIS A 222 4.74 -7.61 -7.17
N ALA A 223 4.93 -8.84 -7.64
CA ALA A 223 3.84 -9.80 -7.85
C ALA A 223 3.20 -10.25 -6.52
N GLY A 224 1.99 -10.83 -6.59
CA GLY A 224 1.27 -11.32 -5.42
C GLY A 224 0.52 -10.25 -4.61
N MET A 225 0.44 -9.00 -5.10
CA MET A 225 -0.18 -7.86 -4.42
C MET A 225 -1.50 -7.38 -5.06
N SER A 226 -2.15 -8.22 -5.87
CA SER A 226 -3.35 -7.83 -6.61
C SER A 226 -4.60 -7.80 -5.73
N GLY A 227 -5.59 -7.01 -6.15
CA GLY A 227 -6.94 -7.07 -5.60
C GLY A 227 -8.00 -6.63 -6.61
N TYR A 228 -9.25 -6.99 -6.33
CA TYR A 228 -10.36 -6.78 -7.26
C TYR A 228 -10.82 -5.33 -7.35
N ILE A 229 -11.24 -4.93 -8.55
CA ILE A 229 -12.11 -3.78 -8.80
C ILE A 229 -13.37 -4.29 -9.51
N GLU A 230 -14.55 -3.96 -8.96
CA GLU A 230 -15.84 -4.40 -9.46
C GLU A 230 -16.71 -3.21 -9.86
N VAL A 231 -17.14 -3.21 -11.12
CA VAL A 231 -18.05 -2.21 -11.69
C VAL A 231 -19.48 -2.62 -11.34
N THR A 232 -20.01 -2.01 -10.28
CA THR A 232 -21.29 -2.39 -9.65
C THR A 232 -22.52 -2.17 -10.54
N ASP A 233 -22.41 -1.37 -11.60
CA ASP A 233 -23.44 -1.08 -12.60
C ASP A 233 -23.05 -1.53 -14.03
N ALA A 234 -22.25 -2.60 -14.14
CA ALA A 234 -21.82 -3.19 -15.40
C ALA A 234 -22.99 -3.51 -16.37
N ASN A 235 -22.69 -3.50 -17.68
CA ASN A 235 -23.66 -3.80 -18.74
C ASN A 235 -24.15 -5.27 -18.64
N GLU A 236 -25.40 -5.58 -19.03
CA GLU A 236 -25.88 -6.98 -19.15
C GLU A 236 -25.02 -7.82 -20.10
N SER A 237 -24.41 -7.16 -21.11
CA SER A 237 -23.46 -7.74 -22.07
C SER A 237 -21.99 -7.55 -21.66
N HIS A 238 -21.71 -7.49 -20.36
CA HIS A 238 -20.36 -7.32 -19.82
C HIS A 238 -19.38 -8.43 -20.24
N ASN A 239 -18.08 -8.13 -20.19
CA ASN A 239 -17.03 -9.11 -20.39
C ASN A 239 -17.07 -10.20 -19.29
N THR A 240 -16.55 -11.38 -19.59
CA THR A 240 -16.39 -12.46 -18.61
C THR A 240 -15.03 -13.06 -18.86
N LEU A 241 -14.07 -12.62 -18.05
CA LEU A 241 -12.67 -13.01 -18.07
C LEU A 241 -12.53 -14.55 -18.11
N LYS A 242 -11.54 -15.04 -18.85
CA LYS A 242 -11.41 -16.48 -19.18
C LYS A 242 -10.17 -17.16 -18.62
N LEU A 243 -9.20 -16.42 -18.10
CA LEU A 243 -8.03 -17.02 -17.44
C LEU A 243 -8.45 -17.66 -16.11
N ALA A 244 -8.16 -18.95 -15.95
CA ALA A 244 -8.60 -19.72 -14.80
C ALA A 244 -7.94 -19.23 -13.49
N GLY A 245 -8.73 -19.09 -12.43
CA GLY A 245 -8.26 -18.64 -11.11
C GLY A 245 -8.19 -17.11 -10.96
N ALA A 246 -8.43 -16.32 -12.02
CA ALA A 246 -8.53 -14.86 -11.89
C ALA A 246 -9.72 -14.45 -10.99
N ASP A 247 -10.75 -15.29 -10.91
CA ASP A 247 -11.92 -15.13 -10.03
C ASP A 247 -11.71 -15.68 -8.60
N ASP A 248 -10.53 -16.22 -8.27
CA ASP A 248 -10.18 -16.75 -6.95
C ASP A 248 -8.78 -16.29 -6.49
N LEU A 249 -8.68 -15.03 -6.04
CA LEU A 249 -7.56 -14.55 -5.23
C LEU A 249 -7.71 -15.08 -3.80
N GLY A 250 -7.50 -16.38 -3.62
CA GLY A 250 -7.54 -17.09 -2.34
C GLY A 250 -6.16 -17.32 -1.72
N ASP A 251 -6.07 -18.31 -0.82
CA ASP A 251 -4.80 -18.74 -0.19
C ASP A 251 -3.78 -19.28 -1.22
N THR A 252 -4.25 -19.73 -2.39
CA THR A 252 -3.44 -20.16 -3.54
C THR A 252 -2.69 -19.02 -4.21
N TYR A 253 -3.20 -17.80 -4.09
CA TYR A 253 -2.62 -16.59 -4.70
C TYR A 253 -1.78 -15.80 -3.69
N TYR A 254 -2.40 -15.36 -2.59
CA TYR A 254 -1.74 -14.54 -1.57
C TYR A 254 -0.82 -15.34 -0.63
N GLY A 255 -0.81 -16.67 -0.74
CA GLY A 255 -0.22 -17.58 0.22
C GLY A 255 -1.01 -17.67 1.53
N ALA A 256 -0.55 -18.58 2.40
CA ALA A 256 -1.09 -18.74 3.74
C ALA A 256 -0.94 -17.44 4.56
N PRO A 257 -1.89 -17.14 5.47
CA PRO A 257 -1.77 -15.99 6.37
C PRO A 257 -0.50 -16.00 7.23
N SER A 258 -0.06 -14.81 7.63
CA SER A 258 1.10 -14.65 8.52
C SER A 258 0.92 -15.39 9.84
N ALA A 259 1.93 -16.18 10.24
CA ALA A 259 1.91 -16.96 11.46
C ALA A 259 1.95 -16.06 12.71
N ALA A 260 1.45 -16.55 13.85
CA ALA A 260 1.51 -15.80 15.11
C ALA A 260 2.96 -15.47 15.55
N PHE A 261 3.93 -16.33 15.22
CA PHE A 261 5.35 -16.06 15.42
C PHE A 261 5.85 -14.94 14.51
N ASP A 262 5.48 -14.98 13.23
CA ASP A 262 5.87 -13.97 12.23
C ASP A 262 5.31 -12.58 12.56
N ASN A 263 4.02 -12.48 12.89
CA ASN A 263 3.39 -11.24 13.37
C ASN A 263 4.09 -10.69 14.61
N LYS A 264 4.49 -11.55 15.56
CA LYS A 264 5.21 -11.18 16.78
C LYS A 264 6.65 -10.73 16.51
N CYS A 265 7.31 -11.31 15.52
CA CYS A 265 8.68 -10.98 15.13
C CYS A 265 8.77 -9.83 14.12
N GLY A 266 7.65 -9.40 13.52
CA GLY A 266 7.62 -8.45 12.41
C GLY A 266 8.25 -9.03 11.14
N THR A 267 8.06 -10.33 10.90
CA THR A 267 8.66 -11.09 9.79
C THR A 267 7.61 -11.73 8.89
N PHE A 268 8.03 -12.35 7.79
CA PHE A 268 7.20 -13.17 6.92
C PHE A 268 7.86 -14.52 6.62
N ASP A 269 7.09 -15.61 6.78
CA ASP A 269 7.51 -17.00 6.54
C ASP A 269 8.81 -17.37 7.30
N VAL A 270 8.96 -16.90 8.54
CA VAL A 270 10.08 -17.24 9.43
C VAL A 270 9.67 -18.31 10.46
N ASP A 271 8.38 -18.48 10.76
CA ASP A 271 7.91 -19.53 11.69
C ASP A 271 8.51 -20.93 11.40
N PRO A 272 8.59 -21.44 10.16
CA PRO A 272 9.15 -22.78 9.91
C PRO A 272 10.59 -22.94 10.41
N TYR A 273 11.38 -21.87 10.40
CA TYR A 273 12.77 -21.83 10.85
C TYR A 273 12.90 -21.68 12.38
N HIS A 274 11.80 -21.36 13.06
CA HIS A 274 11.63 -21.49 14.50
C HIS A 274 11.07 -22.87 14.88
N SER A 275 9.88 -23.21 14.39
CA SER A 275 9.09 -24.39 14.75
C SER A 275 9.71 -25.72 14.28
N LYS A 276 10.55 -25.67 13.23
CA LYS A 276 11.33 -26.83 12.72
C LYS A 276 12.82 -26.52 12.63
N GLN A 277 13.36 -25.76 13.58
CA GLN A 277 14.78 -25.37 13.61
C GLN A 277 15.76 -26.54 13.42
N ASP A 278 15.49 -27.72 13.99
CA ASP A 278 16.35 -28.90 13.87
C ASP A 278 16.37 -29.52 12.45
N GLU A 279 15.35 -29.25 11.63
CA GLU A 279 15.26 -29.68 10.23
C GLU A 279 16.10 -28.76 9.33
N PHE A 280 15.94 -27.44 9.47
CA PHE A 280 16.59 -26.44 8.61
C PHE A 280 18.02 -26.09 9.05
N CYS A 281 18.28 -26.01 10.36
CA CYS A 281 19.52 -25.48 10.93
C CYS A 281 20.06 -26.35 12.06
N SER A 282 20.01 -27.68 11.87
CA SER A 282 20.45 -28.66 12.86
C SER A 282 21.82 -28.33 13.46
N LYS A 283 21.85 -28.14 14.79
CA LYS A 283 23.06 -27.82 15.58
C LYS A 283 23.75 -26.49 15.21
N GLN A 284 23.01 -25.52 14.65
CA GLN A 284 23.53 -24.20 14.33
C GLN A 284 22.97 -23.14 15.30
N ASP A 285 23.87 -22.52 16.05
CA ASP A 285 23.59 -21.35 16.90
C ASP A 285 24.12 -20.09 16.22
N PHE A 286 23.25 -19.10 16.01
CA PHE A 286 23.62 -17.84 15.37
C PHE A 286 23.76 -16.67 16.37
N LEU A 287 23.29 -16.87 17.60
CA LEU A 287 23.36 -15.89 18.69
C LEU A 287 24.25 -16.42 19.81
N CYS A 288 25.15 -15.58 20.33
CA CYS A 288 26.02 -15.93 21.45
C CYS A 288 25.29 -16.00 22.80
N ASP A 289 24.08 -15.43 22.88
CA ASP A 289 23.25 -15.42 24.09
C ASP A 289 21.82 -15.85 23.74
N ARG A 290 21.47 -17.10 24.09
CA ARG A 290 20.12 -17.65 23.96
C ARG A 290 19.35 -17.43 25.26
N THR A 291 19.01 -16.17 25.54
CA THR A 291 18.14 -15.80 26.69
C THR A 291 16.75 -16.43 26.64
N GLY A 292 16.33 -16.97 25.49
CA GLY A 292 14.96 -17.45 25.26
C GLY A 292 13.93 -16.33 25.13
N SER A 293 14.38 -15.06 25.17
CA SER A 293 13.55 -13.88 24.93
C SER A 293 12.99 -13.87 23.51
N ASP A 294 11.91 -13.12 23.32
CA ASP A 294 11.24 -12.97 22.03
C ASP A 294 12.20 -12.50 20.94
N PHE A 295 12.98 -11.44 21.22
CA PHE A 295 14.04 -10.97 20.32
C PHE A 295 15.05 -12.07 19.97
N SER A 296 15.52 -12.85 20.96
CA SER A 296 16.45 -13.97 20.73
C SER A 296 15.84 -15.06 19.85
N ASN A 297 14.55 -15.38 20.03
CA ASN A 297 13.87 -16.39 19.24
C ASN A 297 13.66 -15.91 17.79
N CYS A 298 13.20 -14.67 17.60
CA CYS A 298 13.05 -14.03 16.29
C CYS A 298 14.38 -13.99 15.54
N MET A 299 15.43 -13.42 16.13
CA MET A 299 16.74 -13.29 15.48
C MET A 299 17.39 -14.64 15.17
N GLN A 300 17.24 -15.65 16.02
CA GLN A 300 17.73 -17.00 15.75
C GLN A 300 16.98 -17.66 14.58
N ALA A 301 15.66 -17.45 14.45
CA ALA A 301 14.87 -17.97 13.34
C ALA A 301 15.14 -17.24 12.02
N ILE A 302 15.26 -15.91 12.05
CA ILE A 302 15.69 -15.08 10.90
C ILE A 302 17.06 -15.54 10.41
N ASN A 303 18.04 -15.66 11.31
CA ASN A 303 19.39 -16.11 10.95
C ASN A 303 19.38 -17.54 10.40
N CYS A 304 18.50 -18.41 10.90
CA CYS A 304 18.30 -19.75 10.35
C CYS A 304 17.74 -19.71 8.91
N LYS A 305 16.68 -18.93 8.63
CA LYS A 305 16.15 -18.72 7.27
C LYS A 305 17.24 -18.20 6.33
N MET A 306 17.95 -17.17 6.76
CA MET A 306 19.03 -16.55 5.99
C MET A 306 20.17 -17.54 5.67
N ASN A 307 20.66 -18.28 6.66
CA ASN A 307 21.69 -19.29 6.46
C ASN A 307 21.21 -20.47 5.59
N TYR A 308 19.96 -20.92 5.73
CA TYR A 308 19.43 -22.02 4.93
C TYR A 308 19.23 -21.62 3.46
N MET A 309 18.66 -20.44 3.21
CA MET A 309 18.28 -19.97 1.87
C MET A 309 19.45 -19.40 1.08
N MET A 310 20.45 -18.76 1.72
CA MET A 310 21.60 -18.15 1.04
C MET A 310 22.85 -19.04 0.98
N ARG A 311 22.83 -20.23 1.59
CA ARG A 311 23.97 -21.16 1.54
C ARG A 311 24.02 -21.86 0.19
N VAL A 312 25.12 -21.67 -0.52
CA VAL A 312 25.48 -22.46 -1.70
C VAL A 312 25.53 -23.95 -1.31
N LYS A 313 24.81 -24.77 -2.07
CA LYS A 313 24.72 -26.23 -1.90
C LYS A 313 25.81 -26.95 -2.69
#